data_AF-A0A4P9VN09-F1
#
_entry.id   AF-A0A4P9VN09-F1
#
_cell.length_a   1.000
_cell.length_b   1.000
_cell.length_c   1.000
_cell.angle_alpha   90.00
_cell.angle_beta   90.00
_cell.angle_gamma   90.00
#
_symmetry.space_group_name_H-M   'P 1'
#
loop_
_entity.id
_entity.type
_entity.pdbx_description
1 polymer ?
#
loop_
_entity_poly.entity_id
_entity_poly.type
_entity_poly.pdbx_seq_one_letter_code
_entity_poly.pdbx_strand_id
1 'polypeptide(L)'
;MRDAEQIGLSPRGCKVTYGVWQCPYTGLVFSNPSDLDIDHIVPLKEAFRSGASLWNATRKREFANDLENLLAVSNSANRQKGDKDPTHWTPENWNYQCDYILDFGRQAAIAS
;
A
#
# COMPACT_ATOMS: atom_id res chain seq x y z
N MET A 1 0.76 13.24 -4.13
CA MET A 1 0.93 11.81 -3.77
C MET A 1 2.15 11.76 -2.87
N ARG A 2 2.03 11.25 -1.63
CA ARG A 2 3.10 11.35 -0.60
C ARG A 2 4.40 10.69 -1.07
N ASP A 3 4.27 9.55 -1.73
CA ASP A 3 5.39 8.67 -2.07
C ASP A 3 6.06 9.04 -3.42
N ALA A 4 5.69 10.19 -4.00
CA ALA A 4 6.13 10.62 -5.33
C ALA A 4 7.00 11.87 -5.23
N GLU A 5 8.14 11.86 -5.92
CA GLU A 5 8.95 13.04 -6.18
C GLU A 5 8.73 13.54 -7.62
N GLN A 6 9.12 14.79 -7.91
CA GLN A 6 9.11 15.36 -9.27
C GLN A 6 7.78 15.17 -10.04
N ILE A 7 6.68 15.59 -9.41
CA ILE A 7 5.32 15.28 -9.90
C ILE A 7 4.91 16.23 -11.03
N GLY A 8 4.48 15.64 -12.15
CA GLY A 8 3.70 16.32 -13.18
C GLY A 8 2.21 16.11 -12.99
N LEU A 9 1.43 17.18 -13.14
CA LEU A 9 -0.03 17.12 -13.13
C LEU A 9 -0.61 17.44 -14.51
N SER A 10 -1.80 16.91 -14.78
CA SER A 10 -2.63 17.35 -15.91
C SER A 10 -2.92 18.86 -15.82
N PRO A 11 -3.31 19.53 -16.92
CA PRO A 11 -3.60 20.98 -16.88
C PRO A 11 -4.66 21.40 -15.86
N ARG A 12 -5.60 20.51 -15.52
CA ARG A 12 -6.64 20.75 -14.49
C ARG A 12 -6.17 20.42 -13.07
N GLY A 13 -4.95 19.94 -12.88
CA GLY A 13 -4.39 19.57 -11.58
C GLY A 13 -4.93 18.28 -10.95
N CYS A 14 -5.96 17.65 -11.53
CA CYS A 14 -6.65 16.52 -10.88
C CYS A 14 -5.99 15.14 -11.08
N LYS A 15 -5.04 15.01 -12.01
CA LYS A 15 -4.40 13.74 -12.36
C LYS A 15 -2.89 13.89 -12.39
N VAL A 16 -2.19 12.95 -11.75
CA VAL A 16 -0.74 12.79 -11.89
C VAL A 16 -0.44 12.19 -13.27
N THR A 17 0.40 12.87 -14.05
CA THR A 17 0.81 12.44 -15.40
C THR A 17 2.19 11.80 -15.41
N TYR A 18 3.08 12.21 -14.50
CA TYR A 18 4.36 11.56 -14.22
C TYR A 18 4.83 11.90 -12.80
N GLY A 19 5.85 11.20 -12.34
CA GLY A 19 6.52 11.42 -11.07
C GLY A 19 7.75 10.51 -10.98
N VAL A 20 8.36 10.42 -9.82
CA VAL A 20 9.41 9.46 -9.50
C VAL A 20 9.01 8.76 -8.21
N TRP A 21 8.86 7.44 -8.27
CA TRP A 21 8.49 6.61 -7.13
C TRP A 21 9.54 5.54 -6.92
N GLN A 22 10.05 5.43 -5.70
CA GLN A 22 10.83 4.28 -5.29
C GLN A 22 9.88 3.25 -4.67
N CYS A 23 9.65 2.14 -5.37
CA CYS A 23 8.74 1.10 -4.91
C CYS A 23 9.36 0.35 -3.73
N PRO A 24 8.75 0.38 -2.53
CA PRO A 24 9.33 -0.30 -1.36
C PRO A 24 9.31 -1.83 -1.53
N TYR A 25 8.32 -2.39 -2.23
CA TYR A 25 8.17 -3.84 -2.42
C TYR A 25 9.24 -4.47 -3.33
N THR A 26 9.67 -3.76 -4.37
CA THR A 26 10.59 -4.28 -5.41
C THR A 26 11.96 -3.60 -5.39
N GLY A 27 12.07 -2.43 -4.74
CA GLY A 27 13.27 -1.58 -4.77
C GLY A 27 13.47 -0.84 -6.10
N LEU A 28 12.60 -1.05 -7.09
CA LEU A 28 12.68 -0.42 -8.41
C LEU A 28 12.13 1.01 -8.38
N VAL A 29 12.63 1.84 -9.28
CA VAL A 29 12.14 3.20 -9.51
C VAL A 29 11.20 3.23 -10.70
N PHE A 30 10.04 3.85 -10.53
CA PHE A 30 9.02 4.02 -11.58
C PHE A 30 8.80 5.50 -11.86
N SER A 31 8.45 5.83 -13.10
CA SER A 31 8.08 7.19 -13.50
C SER A 31 6.72 7.33 -14.19
N ASN A 32 6.18 6.21 -14.68
CA ASN A 32 4.84 6.14 -15.22
C ASN A 32 3.87 5.73 -14.11
N PRO A 33 2.87 6.57 -13.79
CA PRO A 33 1.88 6.25 -12.76
C PRO A 33 1.09 4.95 -13.02
N SER A 34 0.99 4.52 -14.29
CA SER A 34 0.23 3.32 -14.68
C SER A 34 0.90 2.00 -14.26
N ASP A 35 2.20 2.05 -13.90
CA ASP A 35 2.96 0.89 -13.44
C ASP A 35 2.83 0.67 -11.93
N LEU A 36 2.10 1.56 -11.25
CA LEU A 36 1.93 1.57 -9.81
C LEU A 36 0.46 1.38 -9.43
N ASP A 37 0.26 0.75 -8.28
CA ASP A 37 -1.00 0.72 -7.55
C ASP A 37 -0.80 1.38 -6.18
N ILE A 38 -1.89 1.84 -5.56
CA ILE A 38 -1.92 2.10 -4.12
C ILE A 38 -2.33 0.79 -3.44
N ASP A 39 -1.43 0.21 -2.64
CA ASP A 39 -1.71 -0.99 -1.85
C ASP A 39 -1.97 -0.65 -0.39
N HIS A 40 -2.75 -1.50 0.26
CA HIS A 40 -2.89 -1.53 1.71
C HIS A 40 -1.84 -2.48 2.30
N ILE A 41 -0.98 -2.02 3.22
CA ILE A 41 0.01 -2.88 3.89
C ILE A 41 -0.71 -4.09 4.50
N VAL A 42 -1.78 -3.85 5.26
CA VAL A 42 -2.76 -4.86 5.67
C VAL A 42 -3.98 -4.81 4.73
N PRO A 43 -4.16 -5.81 3.84
CA PRO A 43 -5.27 -5.84 2.90
C PRO A 43 -6.63 -5.78 3.59
N LEU A 44 -7.59 -5.03 3.03
CA LEU A 44 -8.92 -4.89 3.64
C LEU A 44 -9.64 -6.24 3.87
N LYS A 45 -9.43 -7.22 2.98
CA LYS A 45 -10.01 -8.55 3.13
C LYS A 45 -9.31 -9.38 4.20
N GLU A 46 -8.01 -9.19 4.39
CA GLU A 46 -7.30 -9.77 5.52
C GLU A 46 -7.87 -9.18 6.82
N ALA A 47 -7.89 -7.85 6.94
CA ALA A 47 -8.38 -7.16 8.13
C ALA A 47 -9.81 -7.60 8.48
N PHE A 48 -10.67 -7.76 7.47
CA PHE A 48 -12.03 -8.26 7.64
C PHE A 48 -12.08 -9.66 8.28
N ARG A 49 -11.23 -10.59 7.84
CA ARG A 49 -11.14 -11.94 8.42
C ARG A 49 -10.58 -11.90 9.85
N SER A 50 -9.73 -10.92 10.14
CA SER A 50 -9.00 -10.80 11.41
C SER A 50 -9.71 -9.96 12.48
N GLY A 51 -10.94 -9.49 12.23
CA GLY A 51 -11.79 -8.84 13.24
C GLY A 51 -12.54 -7.61 12.75
N ALA A 52 -12.05 -6.96 11.69
CA ALA A 52 -12.66 -5.74 11.14
C ALA A 52 -14.07 -5.95 10.55
N SER A 53 -14.52 -7.19 10.41
CA SER A 53 -15.89 -7.51 10.00
C SER A 53 -16.95 -6.91 10.94
N LEU A 54 -16.64 -6.86 12.25
CA LEU A 54 -17.51 -6.34 13.32
C LEU A 54 -17.56 -4.80 13.38
N TRP A 55 -16.71 -4.12 12.63
CA TRP A 55 -16.64 -2.66 12.68
C TRP A 55 -17.84 -2.01 12.00
N ASN A 56 -18.19 -0.83 12.52
CA ASN A 56 -19.11 0.08 11.85
C ASN A 56 -18.50 0.64 10.55
N ALA A 57 -19.35 1.23 9.71
CA ALA A 57 -18.94 1.76 8.41
C ALA A 57 -17.91 2.90 8.51
N THR A 58 -17.95 3.69 9.59
CA THR A 58 -17.02 4.80 9.80
C THR A 58 -15.61 4.29 10.03
N ARG A 59 -15.42 3.34 10.96
CA ARG A 59 -14.11 2.76 11.25
C ARG A 59 -13.53 2.00 10.05
N LYS A 60 -14.38 1.28 9.29
CA LYS A 60 -13.97 0.64 8.02
C LYS A 60 -13.44 1.67 7.02
N ARG A 61 -14.11 2.83 6.90
CA ARG A 61 -13.69 3.90 6.00
C ARG A 61 -12.39 4.55 6.46
N GLU A 62 -12.24 4.81 7.76
CA GLU A 62 -11.02 5.39 8.33
C GLU A 62 -9.82 4.49 8.03
N PHE A 63 -9.91 3.19 8.33
CA PHE A 63 -8.83 2.24 8.04
C PHE A 63 -8.52 2.10 6.54
N ALA A 64 -9.55 2.11 5.69
CA ALA A 64 -9.35 2.02 4.25
C ALA A 64 -8.66 3.24 3.63
N ASN A 65 -8.69 4.39 4.32
CA ASN A 65 -8.06 5.64 3.86
C ASN A 65 -6.88 6.05 4.75
N ASP A 66 -6.43 5.18 5.66
CA ASP A 66 -5.30 5.46 6.53
C ASP A 66 -4.01 5.53 5.71
N LEU A 67 -3.36 6.69 5.69
CA LEU A 67 -2.13 6.91 4.95
C LEU A 67 -0.94 6.11 5.51
N GLU A 68 -1.00 5.67 6.77
CA GLU A 68 0.01 4.74 7.33
C GLU A 68 -0.18 3.32 6.82
N ASN A 69 -1.38 2.96 6.39
CA ASN A 69 -1.66 1.66 5.76
C ASN A 69 -1.56 1.73 4.23
N LEU A 70 -1.30 2.88 3.61
CA LEU A 70 -1.29 3.05 2.14
C LEU A 70 0.10 3.33 1.59
N LEU A 71 0.49 2.60 0.54
CA LEU A 71 1.77 2.74 -0.17
C LEU A 71 1.60 2.71 -1.69
N ALA A 72 2.33 3.57 -2.40
CA ALA A 72 2.55 3.43 -3.84
C ALA A 72 3.54 2.29 -4.13
N VAL A 73 3.08 1.24 -4.81
CA VAL A 73 3.88 0.04 -5.07
C VAL A 73 3.73 -0.42 -6.51
N SER A 74 4.66 -1.25 -7.00
CA SER A 74 4.55 -1.90 -8.30
C SER A 74 3.24 -2.68 -8.39
N ASN A 75 2.50 -2.47 -9.48
CA ASN A 75 1.24 -3.16 -9.71
C ASN A 75 1.39 -4.69 -9.77
N SER A 76 2.53 -5.20 -10.23
CA SER A 76 2.79 -6.65 -10.33
C SER A 76 3.02 -7.25 -8.94
N ALA A 77 3.84 -6.61 -8.11
CA ALA A 77 4.09 -7.03 -6.73
C ALA A 77 2.80 -6.98 -5.90
N ASN A 78 1.99 -5.93 -6.06
CA ASN A 78 0.69 -5.80 -5.41
C ASN A 78 -0.26 -6.97 -5.77
N ARG A 79 -0.35 -7.31 -7.06
CA ARG A 79 -1.18 -8.44 -7.51
C ARG A 79 -0.66 -9.79 -7.03
N GLN A 80 0.66 -9.96 -6.92
CA GLN A 80 1.26 -11.16 -6.33
C GLN A 80 0.93 -11.29 -4.84
N LYS A 81 0.95 -10.18 -4.08
CA LYS A 81 0.54 -10.12 -2.68
C LYS A 81 -0.93 -10.50 -2.52
N GLY A 82 -1.84 -9.74 -3.12
CA GLY A 82 -3.27 -9.93 -2.95
C GLY A 82 -3.74 -9.70 -1.51
N ASP A 83 -4.54 -10.62 -0.96
CA ASP A 83 -5.05 -10.57 0.41
C ASP A 83 -4.22 -11.39 1.41
N LYS A 84 -2.95 -11.64 1.10
CA LYS A 84 -2.04 -12.44 1.92
C LYS A 84 -1.41 -11.63 3.06
N ASP A 85 -1.13 -12.32 4.16
CA ASP A 85 -0.34 -11.83 5.28
C ASP A 85 1.18 -12.14 5.08
N PRO A 86 2.07 -11.63 5.96
CA PRO A 86 3.52 -11.82 5.85
C PRO A 86 4.01 -13.28 5.91
N THR A 87 3.19 -14.22 6.39
CA THR A 87 3.55 -15.65 6.39
C THR A 87 3.42 -16.29 5.00
N HIS A 88 2.64 -15.68 4.11
CA HIS A 88 2.36 -16.17 2.77
C HIS A 88 2.97 -15.30 1.66
N TRP A 89 3.34 -14.05 1.97
CA TRP A 89 3.98 -13.14 1.02
C TRP A 89 4.82 -12.07 1.72
N THR A 90 6.00 -11.80 1.19
CA THR A 90 6.84 -10.68 1.60
C THR A 90 7.41 -9.95 0.38
N PRO A 91 7.80 -8.66 0.54
CA PRO A 91 8.52 -7.91 -0.48
C PRO A 91 9.77 -8.63 -1.02
N GLU A 92 10.03 -8.52 -2.32
CA GLU A 92 11.29 -8.99 -2.92
C GLU A 92 12.48 -8.11 -2.48
N ASN A 93 12.23 -6.83 -2.20
CA ASN A 93 13.23 -5.91 -1.69
C ASN A 93 13.60 -6.24 -0.23
N TRP A 94 14.73 -6.93 -0.06
CA TRP A 94 15.21 -7.36 1.25
C TRP A 94 15.41 -6.21 2.24
N ASN A 95 15.83 -5.02 1.77
CA ASN A 95 16.06 -3.85 2.63
C ASN A 95 14.77 -3.35 3.29
N TYR A 96 13.61 -3.66 2.71
CA TYR A 96 12.31 -3.21 3.20
C TYR A 96 11.54 -4.30 3.96
N GLN A 97 11.98 -5.56 3.95
CA GLN A 97 11.22 -6.65 4.58
C GLN A 97 11.02 -6.43 6.09
N CYS A 98 12.02 -5.94 6.81
CA CYS A 98 11.90 -5.65 8.25
C CYS A 98 10.84 -4.57 8.50
N ASP A 99 10.90 -3.47 7.77
CA ASP A 99 9.95 -2.36 7.89
C ASP A 99 8.54 -2.82 7.52
N TYR A 100 8.39 -3.60 6.45
CA TYR A 100 7.12 -4.20 6.06
C TYR A 100 6.49 -5.04 7.17
N ILE A 101 7.27 -5.90 7.84
CA ILE A 101 6.76 -6.74 8.93
C ILE A 101 6.34 -5.87 10.13
N LEU A 102 7.13 -4.85 10.47
CA LEU A 102 6.82 -3.93 11.57
C LEU A 102 5.56 -3.10 11.27
N ASP A 103 5.45 -2.56 10.06
CA ASP A 103 4.28 -1.83 9.58
C ASP A 103 3.04 -2.71 9.57
N PHE A 104 3.15 -3.93 9.02
CA PHE A 104 2.06 -4.88 9.02
C PHE A 104 1.60 -5.19 10.44
N GLY A 105 2.52 -5.45 11.38
CA GLY A 105 2.18 -5.71 12.77
C GLY A 105 1.46 -4.54 13.45
N ARG A 106 1.92 -3.30 13.21
CA ARG A 106 1.27 -2.08 13.72
C ARG A 106 -0.16 -1.93 13.18
N GLN A 107 -0.33 -2.08 11.87
CA GLN A 107 -1.63 -1.91 11.22
C GLN A 107 -2.59 -3.07 11.56
N ALA A 108 -2.08 -4.29 11.68
CA ALA A 108 -2.87 -5.46 12.07
C ALA A 108 -3.41 -5.31 13.49
N ALA A 109 -2.65 -4.69 14.41
CA ALA A 109 -3.11 -4.39 15.76
C ALA A 109 -4.26 -3.37 15.80
N ILE A 110 -4.34 -2.46 14.81
CA ILE A 110 -5.50 -1.56 14.65
C ILE A 110 -6.71 -2.32 14.10
N ALA A 111 -6.45 -3.32 13.25
CA ALA A 111 -7.43 -4.17 12.57
C ALA A 111 -8.11 -5.24 13.46
N SER A 112 -7.50 -5.58 14.59
CA SER A 112 -7.97 -6.60 15.53
C SER A 112 -8.85 -6.07 16.67
#